data_AF-A0AAU7SZS2-F1
#
_entry.id   AF-A0AAU7SZS2-F1
#
_cell.length_a   1.000
_cell.length_b   1.000
_cell.length_c   1.000
_cell.angle_alpha   90.00
_cell.angle_beta   90.00
_cell.angle_gamma   90.00
#
_symmetry.space_group_name_H-M   'P 1'
#
loop_
_entity.id
_entity.type
_entity.pdbx_description
1 polymer ?
#
loop_
_entity_poly.entity_id
_entity_poly.type
_entity_poly.pdbx_seq_one_letter_code
_entity_poly.pdbx_strand_id
1 'polypeptide(L)' 'MSDFRTSQQVVYIDDFMPDTVETITSIVDGWVSFNKGSRSCIAVMIRPATQDEIKMNKRLMIAQRPEQDIFHKPEKLPFI' A
#
# COMPACT_ATOMS: atom_id res chain seq x y z
N MET A 1 5.68 -12.00 -14.69
CA MET A 1 4.96 -10.94 -15.41
C MET A 1 4.26 -10.10 -14.37
N SER A 2 4.32 -8.78 -14.49
CA SER A 2 3.69 -7.85 -13.54
C SER A 2 2.17 -7.80 -13.80
N ASP A 3 1.35 -7.99 -12.76
CA ASP A 3 -0.12 -7.98 -12.88
C ASP A 3 -0.72 -6.57 -13.13
N PHE A 4 0.14 -5.55 -13.27
CA PHE A 4 -0.27 -4.18 -13.49
C PHE A 4 -0.65 -3.89 -14.94
N ARG A 5 -1.60 -2.96 -15.13
CA ARG A 5 -2.07 -2.51 -16.45
C ARG A 5 -2.06 -0.98 -16.55
N THR A 6 -1.99 -0.47 -17.77
CA THR A 6 -2.20 0.96 -18.03
C THR A 6 -3.58 1.40 -17.56
N SER A 7 -3.71 2.67 -17.17
CA SER A 7 -4.89 3.28 -16.55
C SER A 7 -5.27 2.73 -15.16
N GLN A 8 -4.54 1.75 -14.63
CA GLN A 8 -4.75 1.29 -13.25
C GLN A 8 -4.25 2.33 -12.25
N GLN A 9 -5.01 2.49 -11.16
CA GLN A 9 -4.65 3.35 -10.04
C GLN A 9 -3.89 2.57 -8.98
N VAL A 10 -2.76 3.11 -8.56
CA VAL A 10 -1.81 2.47 -7.65
C VAL A 10 -1.30 3.48 -6.62
N VAL A 11 -0.72 2.96 -5.53
CA VAL A 11 -0.01 3.76 -4.53
C VAL A 11 1.35 3.14 -4.27
N TYR A 12 2.29 3.96 -3.80
CA TYR A 12 3.60 3.47 -3.35
C TYR A 12 3.45 2.68 -2.04
N ILE A 13 4.25 1.61 -1.89
CA ILE A 13 4.25 0.80 -0.65
C ILE A 13 5.22 1.34 0.42
N ASP A 14 6.15 2.23 0.02
CA ASP A 14 7.23 2.74 0.88
C ASP A 14 6.86 4.09 1.50
N ASP A 15 7.17 4.30 2.77
CA ASP A 15 6.87 5.53 3.53
C ASP A 15 7.71 6.75 3.16
N PHE A 16 8.84 6.55 2.47
CA PHE A 16 9.64 7.65 1.94
C PHE A 16 9.07 8.21 0.62
N MET A 17 8.07 7.55 0.04
CA MET A 17 7.43 7.98 -1.19
C MET A 17 6.19 8.83 -0.92
N PRO A 18 5.76 9.68 -1.89
CA PRO A 18 4.53 10.45 -1.74
C PRO A 18 3.31 9.56 -1.48
N ASP A 19 2.44 10.01 -0.58
CA ASP A 19 1.14 9.38 -0.32
C ASP A 19 0.12 9.63 -1.44
N THR A 20 0.53 9.85 -2.69
CA THR A 20 -0.40 10.15 -3.79
C THR A 20 -0.88 8.89 -4.50
N VAL A 21 -2.13 8.90 -4.96
CA VAL A 21 -2.60 7.90 -5.92
C VAL A 21 -2.05 8.25 -7.29
N GLU A 22 -1.38 7.29 -7.91
CA GLU A 22 -0.83 7.41 -9.25
C GLU A 22 -1.68 6.62 -10.24
N THR A 23 -1.76 7.11 -11.48
CA THR A 23 -2.36 6.36 -12.59
C THR A 23 -1.25 5.89 -13.52
N ILE A 24 -1.19 4.59 -13.77
CA ILE A 24 -0.19 4.00 -14.66
C ILE A 24 -0.43 4.50 -16.08
N THR A 25 0.55 5.19 -16.66
CA THR A 25 0.50 5.66 -18.05
C THR A 25 1.25 4.74 -19.00
N SER A 26 2.27 4.04 -18.53
CA SER A 26 3.07 3.12 -19.36
C SER A 26 3.74 2.04 -18.51
N ILE A 27 3.99 0.89 -19.12
CA ILE A 27 4.77 -0.21 -18.55
C ILE A 27 5.76 -0.67 -19.63
N VAL A 28 7.06 -0.48 -19.40
CA VAL A 28 8.13 -0.85 -20.35
C VAL A 28 9.25 -1.52 -19.56
N ASP A 29 9.66 -2.72 -19.97
CA ASP A 29 10.78 -3.46 -19.37
C ASP A 29 10.73 -3.57 -17.83
N GLY A 30 9.51 -3.71 -17.27
CA GLY A 30 9.28 -3.80 -15.82
C GLY A 30 9.26 -2.47 -15.07
N TRP A 31 9.50 -1.36 -15.77
CA TRP A 31 9.30 0.00 -15.26
C TRP A 31 7.88 0.45 -15.48
N VAL A 32 7.31 1.05 -14.43
CA VAL A 32 5.96 1.60 -14.42
C VAL A 32 6.08 3.11 -14.35
N SER A 33 5.46 3.80 -15.30
CA SER A 33 5.50 5.27 -15.39
C SER A 33 4.14 5.89 -15.08
N PHE A 34 4.19 7.07 -14.46
CA PHE A 34 3.04 7.87 -14.01
C PHE A 34 3.16 9.31 -14.49
N ASN A 35 2.08 10.08 -14.34
CA ASN A 35 2.04 11.52 -14.64
C ASN A 35 2.75 11.88 -15.96
N LYS A 36 2.31 11.25 -17.04
CA LYS A 36 2.84 11.42 -18.41
C LYS A 36 4.35 11.12 -18.54
N GLY A 37 4.89 10.24 -17.70
CA GLY A 37 6.30 9.85 -17.73
C GLY A 37 7.23 10.67 -16.85
N SER A 38 6.73 11.67 -16.12
CA SER A 38 7.56 12.48 -15.19
C SER A 38 8.04 11.70 -13.96
N ARG A 39 7.36 10.60 -13.63
CA ARG A 39 7.70 9.72 -12.51
C ARG A 39 7.65 8.27 -12.97
N SER A 40 8.57 7.47 -12.46
CA SER A 40 8.62 6.04 -12.75
C SER A 40 9.24 5.26 -11.60
N CYS A 41 8.82 4.01 -11.44
CA CYS A 41 9.43 3.07 -10.50
C CYS A 41 9.32 1.64 -11.02
N ILE A 42 10.01 0.72 -10.37
CA ILE A 42 9.80 -0.71 -10.59
C ILE A 42 8.48 -1.16 -9.96
N ALA A 43 7.85 -2.17 -10.56
CA ALA A 43 6.52 -2.66 -10.15
C ALA A 43 6.44 -3.11 -8.67
N VAL A 44 7.54 -3.58 -8.08
CA VAL A 44 7.57 -4.01 -6.67
C VAL A 44 7.41 -2.87 -5.66
N MET A 45 7.54 -1.62 -6.10
CA MET A 45 7.40 -0.43 -5.25
C MET A 45 5.96 0.07 -5.14
N ILE A 46 5.02 -0.58 -5.83
CA ILE A 46 3.62 -0.16 -5.90
C ILE A 46 2.67 -1.30 -5.62
N ARG A 47 1.48 -0.96 -5.17
CA ARG A 47 0.33 -1.87 -5.07
C ARG A 47 -0.91 -1.22 -5.68
N PRO A 48 -1.93 -2.01 -6.06
CA PRO A 48 -3.24 -1.45 -6.39
C PRO A 48 -3.75 -0.53 -5.27
N ALA A 49 -4.27 0.63 -5.66
CA ALA A 49 -4.93 1.53 -4.73
C ALA A 49 -6.27 0.94 -4.30
N THR A 50 -6.64 1.11 -3.03
CA THR A 50 -7.98 0.74 -2.56
C THR A 50 -9.01 1.77 -3.02
N GLN A 51 -10.29 1.43 -2.95
CA GLN A 51 -11.35 2.37 -3.32
C GLN A 51 -11.34 3.64 -2.46
N ASP A 52 -11.02 3.52 -1.18
CA ASP A 52 -10.98 4.67 -0.28
C ASP A 52 -9.79 5.58 -0.58
N GLU A 53 -8.64 5.01 -0.92
CA GLU A 53 -7.47 5.77 -1.37
C GLU A 53 -7.75 6.54 -2.65
N ILE A 54 -8.43 5.90 -3.60
CA ILE A 54 -8.85 6.53 -4.86
C ILE A 54 -9.82 7.69 -4.59
N LYS A 55 -10.83 7.50 -3.72
CA LYS A 55 -11.79 8.55 -3.36
C LYS A 55 -11.12 9.73 -2.65
N MET A 56 -10.14 9.46 -1.79
CA MET A 56 -9.40 10.49 -1.04
C MET A 56 -8.20 11.05 -1.83
N ASN A 57 -7.90 10.48 -3.00
CA ASN A 57 -6.69 10.74 -3.79
C ASN A 57 -5.41 10.70 -2.94
N LYS A 58 -5.36 9.79 -1.96
CA LYS A 58 -4.28 9.69 -1.00
C LYS A 58 -4.10 8.25 -0.54
N ARG A 59 -2.86 7.80 -0.40
CA ARG A 59 -2.48 6.56 0.28
C ARG A 59 -2.93 6.63 1.73
N LEU A 60 -3.65 5.61 2.15
CA LEU A 60 -4.06 5.45 3.53
C LEU A 60 -3.03 4.56 4.19
N MET A 61 -2.35 5.07 5.22
CA MET A 61 -1.57 4.22 6.10
C MET A 61 -2.54 3.19 6.68
N ILE A 62 -2.35 1.93 6.30
CA ILE A 62 -2.97 0.84 7.05
C ILE A 62 -2.28 0.95 8.41
N ALA A 63 -3.00 1.46 9.41
CA ALA A 63 -2.52 1.39 10.78
C ALA A 63 -2.11 -0.06 11.00
N GLN A 64 -0.81 -0.31 11.20
CA GLN A 64 -0.37 -1.59 11.69
C GLN A 64 -1.25 -1.85 12.89
N ARG A 65 -2.08 -2.90 12.84
CA ARG A 65 -2.88 -3.24 14.02
C ARG A 65 -1.88 -3.26 15.17
N PRO A 66 -2.08 -2.52 16.26
CA PRO A 66 -1.25 -2.74 17.42
C PRO A 66 -1.30 -4.24 17.67
N GLU A 67 -0.13 -4.87 17.78
CA GLU A 67 -0.02 -6.26 18.21
C GLU A 67 -1.06 -6.45 19.30
N GLN A 68 -1.92 -7.45 19.13
CA GLN A 68 -2.79 -7.84 20.22
C GLN A 68 -1.84 -8.07 21.40
N ASP A 69 -1.96 -7.23 22.44
CA ASP A 69 -1.36 -7.48 23.74
C ASP A 69 -1.90 -8.84 24.20
N ILE A 70 -1.23 -9.92 23.81
CA ILE A 70 -1.44 -11.25 24.37
C ILE A 70 -0.72 -11.25 25.72
N PHE A 71 -1.09 -10.33 26.61
CA PHE A 71 -0.77 -10.45 28.02
C PHE A 71 -1.76 -11.48 28.57
N HIS A 72 -1.32 -12.74 28.56
CA HIS A 72 -1.96 -13.81 29.31
C HIS A 72 -2.06 -13.35 30.76
N LYS A 73 -3.25 -12.93 31.17
CA LYS A 73 -3.59 -12.79 32.58
C LYS A 73 -3.52 -14.21 33.16
N PRO A 74 -2.65 -14.50 34.14
CA PRO A 74 -2.82 -15.75 34.88
C PRO A 74 -4.14 -15.64 35.63
N GLU A 75 -5.10 -16.49 35.28
CA GLU A 75 -6.28 -16.70 36.09
C GLU A 75 -5.80 -17.11 37.48
N LYS A 76 -6.13 -16.30 38.49
CA LYS A 76 -6.03 -16.73 39.89
C LYS A 76 -6.98 -17.91 40.04
N LEU A 77 -6.42 -19.11 40.15
CA LEU A 77 -7.17 -20.28 40.62
C LEU A 77 -7.69 -19.96 42.04
N PRO A 78 -8.98 -20.19 42.32
CA PRO A 78 -9.51 -19.99 43.66
C PRO A 78 -8.91 -21.05 44.60
N PHE A 79 -8.53 -20.58 45.79
CA PHE A 79 -8.09 -21.40 46.91
C PHE A 79 -9.14 -22.47 47.25
N ILE A 80 -8.71 -23.72 47.38
CA ILE A 80 -9.36 -24.75 48.19
C ILE A 80 -8.27 -25.57 48.87
#